data_AF-A0A6S6U855-F1
#
_entry.id   AF-A0A6S6U855-F1
#
_cell.length_a   1.000
_cell.length_b   1.000
_cell.length_c   1.000
_cell.angle_alpha   90.00
_cell.angle_beta   90.00
_cell.angle_gamma   90.00
#
_symmetry.space_group_name_H-M   'P 1'
#
loop_
_entity.id
_entity.type
_entity.pdbx_description
1 polymer ?
#
loop_
_entity_poly.entity_id
_entity_poly.type
_entity_poly.pdbx_seq_one_letter_code
_entity_poly.pdbx_strand_id
1 'polypeptide(L)'
;MNLEKVIFGFFIVLALTLNFGFFIGDIDNPQHHHVFELFAAMVVSLISTLLKFGDRTYLGAILLATSLVADLQLILAALIWGWAEHVTPGGMTPGIMVAIVSLSGGALLANITSVVLLVAETVTVRR
;
A
#
# COMPACT_ATOMS: atom_id res chain seq x y z
N MET A 1 -21.44 -15.70 9.52
CA MET A 1 -20.23 -14.91 9.18
C MET A 1 -20.68 -13.70 8.38
N ASN A 2 -20.24 -12.49 8.72
CA ASN A 2 -20.63 -11.28 7.98
C ASN A 2 -19.67 -11.10 6.79
N LEU A 3 -20.17 -11.27 5.56
CA LEU A 3 -19.38 -11.21 4.32
C LEU A 3 -18.72 -9.84 4.11
N GLU A 4 -19.40 -8.76 4.52
CA GLU A 4 -18.88 -7.39 4.44
C GLU A 4 -17.57 -7.24 5.22
N LYS A 5 -17.54 -7.78 6.45
CA LYS A 5 -16.33 -7.77 7.30
C LYS A 5 -15.21 -8.64 6.74
N VAL A 6 -15.55 -9.74 6.06
CA VAL A 6 -14.56 -10.62 5.42
C VAL A 6 -13.91 -9.91 4.24
N ILE A 7 -14.71 -9.27 3.38
CA ILE A 7 -14.22 -8.50 2.23
C ILE A 7 -13.34 -7.33 2.71
N PHE A 8 -13.78 -6.61 3.74
CA PHE A 8 -13.01 -5.52 4.33
C PHE A 8 -11.63 -5.97 4.83
N GLY A 9 -11.59 -6.99 5.68
CA GLY A 9 -10.32 -7.53 6.20
C GLY A 9 -9.43 -8.12 5.11
N PHE A 10 -10.03 -8.77 4.11
CA PHE A 10 -9.31 -9.33 2.96
C PHE A 10 -8.53 -8.26 2.21
N PHE A 11 -9.16 -7.16 1.82
CA PHE A 11 -8.48 -6.10 1.05
C PHE A 11 -7.42 -5.37 1.86
N ILE A 12 -7.63 -5.15 3.16
CA ILE A 12 -6.62 -4.54 4.02
C ILE A 12 -5.36 -5.44 4.10
N VAL A 13 -5.54 -6.74 4.35
CA VAL A 13 -4.42 -7.67 4.46
C VAL A 13 -3.75 -7.87 3.09
N LEU A 14 -4.53 -7.98 2.02
CA LEU A 14 -4.01 -8.14 0.68
C LEU A 14 -3.17 -6.93 0.23
N ALA A 15 -3.64 -5.70 0.51
CA ALA A 15 -2.90 -4.47 0.23
C ALA A 15 -1.52 -4.49 0.93
N LEU A 16 -1.50 -4.85 2.22
CA LEU A 16 -0.26 -4.99 2.97
C LEU A 16 0.68 -6.02 2.33
N THR A 17 0.18 -7.22 2.02
CA THR A 17 1.03 -8.31 1.50
C THR A 17 1.57 -8.04 0.10
N LEU A 18 0.78 -7.41 -0.78
CA LEU A 18 1.25 -7.06 -2.13
C LEU A 18 2.28 -5.94 -2.06
N ASN A 19 2.05 -4.94 -1.22
CA ASN A 19 3.00 -3.86 -1.00
C ASN A 19 4.31 -4.38 -0.39
N PHE A 20 4.24 -5.33 0.54
CA PHE A 20 5.41 -6.04 1.06
C PHE A 20 6.14 -6.83 -0.02
N GLY A 21 5.40 -7.52 -0.90
CA GLY A 21 5.96 -8.25 -2.05
C GLY A 21 6.78 -7.35 -2.97
N PHE A 22 6.28 -6.15 -3.28
CA PHE A 22 7.05 -5.19 -4.05
C PHE A 22 8.23 -4.60 -3.26
N PHE A 23 8.09 -4.39 -1.95
CA PHE A 23 9.14 -3.75 -1.13
C PHE A 23 10.35 -4.66 -0.85
N ILE A 24 10.14 -5.97 -0.75
CA ILE A 24 11.22 -6.89 -0.38
C ILE A 24 12.20 -7.09 -1.54
N GLY A 25 13.50 -6.95 -1.25
CA GLY A 25 14.57 -7.05 -2.25
C GLY A 25 15.70 -6.06 -2.00
N ASP A 26 16.71 -6.13 -2.86
CA ASP A 26 17.77 -5.11 -2.86
C ASP A 26 17.23 -3.80 -3.45
N ILE A 27 17.15 -2.78 -2.58
CA ILE A 27 16.49 -1.49 -2.82
C ILE A 27 16.95 -0.74 -4.08
N ASP A 28 18.16 -0.99 -4.55
CA ASP A 28 18.79 -0.33 -5.69
C ASP A 28 18.80 -1.20 -6.96
N ASN A 29 18.33 -2.46 -6.89
CA ASN A 29 18.34 -3.40 -8.01
C ASN A 29 16.96 -3.47 -8.69
N PRO A 30 16.78 -2.89 -9.90
CA PRO A 30 15.50 -2.92 -10.59
C PRO A 30 14.98 -4.32 -10.93
N GLN A 31 15.85 -5.33 -10.99
CA GLN A 31 15.44 -6.71 -11.32
C GLN A 31 14.71 -7.40 -10.17
N HIS A 32 14.81 -6.87 -8.94
CA HIS A 32 14.13 -7.42 -7.76
C HIS A 32 12.72 -6.86 -7.59
N HIS A 33 12.35 -5.81 -8.32
CA HIS A 33 11.09 -5.09 -8.14
C HIS A 33 10.29 -5.13 -9.44
N HIS A 34 9.09 -5.72 -9.42
CA HIS A 34 8.28 -5.85 -10.63
C HIS A 34 7.21 -4.75 -10.72
N VAL A 35 7.08 -4.13 -11.90
CA VAL A 35 6.05 -3.11 -12.17
C VAL A 35 4.62 -3.63 -11.92
N PHE A 36 4.36 -4.91 -12.18
CA PHE A 36 3.05 -5.53 -11.93
C PHE A 36 2.74 -5.66 -10.43
N GLU A 37 3.74 -5.86 -9.59
CA GLU A 37 3.57 -5.91 -8.14
C GLU A 37 3.27 -4.52 -7.58
N LEU A 38 3.98 -3.49 -8.05
CA LEU A 38 3.68 -2.09 -7.70
C LEU A 38 2.27 -1.70 -8.12
N PHE A 39 1.88 -2.06 -9.35
CA PHE A 39 0.54 -1.81 -9.86
C PHE A 39 -0.54 -2.54 -9.05
N ALA A 40 -0.34 -3.82 -8.76
CA ALA A 40 -1.27 -4.61 -7.96
C ALA A 40 -1.39 -4.04 -6.52
N ALA A 41 -0.25 -3.69 -5.89
CA ALA A 41 -0.24 -3.05 -4.58
C ALA A 41 -1.03 -1.74 -4.57
N MET A 42 -0.81 -0.88 -5.57
CA MET A 42 -1.54 0.39 -5.71
C MET A 42 -3.05 0.17 -5.90
N VAL A 43 -3.45 -0.69 -6.84
CA VAL A 43 -4.88 -0.92 -7.13
C VAL A 43 -5.59 -1.53 -5.93
N VAL A 44 -4.99 -2.53 -5.27
CA VAL A 44 -5.59 -3.16 -4.09
C VAL A 44 -5.64 -2.20 -2.91
N SER A 45 -4.62 -1.36 -2.73
CA SER A 45 -4.62 -0.30 -1.72
C SER A 45 -5.78 0.69 -1.94
N LEU A 46 -6.01 1.12 -3.19
CA LEU A 46 -7.15 1.98 -3.53
C LEU A 46 -8.50 1.32 -3.24
N ILE A 47 -8.65 0.02 -3.54
CA ILE A 47 -9.88 -0.72 -3.18
C ILE A 47 -10.05 -0.75 -1.66
N SER A 48 -8.98 -1.02 -0.90
CA SER A 48 -9.01 -0.98 0.56
C SER A 48 -9.46 0.38 1.09
N THR A 49 -8.94 1.46 0.52
CA THR A 49 -9.33 2.84 0.86
C THR A 49 -10.80 3.09 0.58
N LEU A 50 -11.32 2.67 -0.58
CA LEU A 50 -12.74 2.81 -0.92
C LEU A 50 -13.65 2.05 0.04
N LEU A 51 -13.25 0.86 0.49
CA LEU A 51 -14.03 0.09 1.47
C LEU A 51 -14.05 0.72 2.86
N LYS A 52 -13.07 1.58 3.18
CA LYS A 52 -13.05 2.36 4.43
C LYS A 52 -13.98 3.57 4.39
N PHE A 53 -14.42 4.00 3.20
CA PHE A 53 -15.46 5.02 3.07
C PHE A 53 -16.82 4.43 3.46
N GLY A 54 -17.34 4.82 4.62
CA GLY A 54 -18.63 4.36 5.12
C GLY A 54 -18.68 4.30 6.64
N ASP A 55 -17.52 4.11 7.27
CA ASP A 55 -17.39 4.15 8.72
C ASP A 55 -17.27 5.59 9.23
N ARG A 56 -18.22 6.02 10.06
CA ARG A 56 -18.25 7.36 10.67
C ARG A 56 -17.61 7.41 12.06
N THR A 57 -17.00 6.32 12.51
CA THR A 57 -16.30 6.27 13.80
C THR A 57 -14.93 6.96 13.72
N TYR A 58 -14.39 7.33 14.89
CA TYR A 58 -13.03 7.88 14.98
C TYR A 58 -11.96 6.88 14.50
N LEU A 59 -12.15 5.58 14.77
CA LEU A 59 -11.27 4.53 14.25
C LEU A 59 -11.35 4.42 12.74
N GLY A 60 -12.56 4.46 12.16
CA GLY A 60 -12.76 4.49 10.71
C GLY A 60 -12.04 5.66 10.04
N ALA A 61 -12.07 6.85 10.66
CA ALA A 61 -11.35 8.02 10.17
C ALA A 61 -9.82 7.83 10.16
N ILE A 62 -9.24 7.21 11.19
CA ILE A 62 -7.79 6.92 11.25
C ILE A 62 -7.42 5.81 10.24
N LEU A 63 -8.24 4.76 10.13
CA LEU A 63 -8.06 3.71 9.14
C LEU A 63 -8.05 4.27 7.72
N LEU A 64 -8.95 5.21 7.43
CA LEU A 64 -8.99 5.92 6.15
C LEU A 64 -7.73 6.77 5.96
N ALA A 65 -7.30 7.52 6.96
CA ALA A 65 -6.10 8.36 6.88
C ALA A 65 -4.84 7.55 6.56
N THR A 66 -4.64 6.40 7.22
CA THR A 66 -3.50 5.51 6.93
C THR A 66 -3.56 4.95 5.52
N SER A 67 -4.75 4.62 5.03
CA SER A 67 -4.98 4.19 3.64
C SER A 67 -4.61 5.27 2.61
N LEU A 68 -5.02 6.51 2.86
CA LEU A 68 -4.71 7.64 1.98
C LEU A 68 -3.21 7.94 1.91
N VAL A 69 -2.48 7.77 3.03
CA VAL A 69 -1.02 7.90 3.05
C VAL A 69 -0.38 6.79 2.21
N ALA A 70 -0.86 5.55 2.32
CA ALA A 70 -0.36 4.43 1.51
C ALA A 70 -0.60 4.69 0.01
N ASP A 71 -1.82 5.09 -0.36
CA ASP A 71 -2.18 5.37 -1.76
C ASP A 71 -1.33 6.50 -2.34
N LEU A 72 -1.13 7.60 -1.61
CA LEU A 72 -0.32 8.71 -2.08
C LEU A 72 1.11 8.27 -2.39
N GLN A 73 1.72 7.47 -1.51
CA GLN A 73 3.07 6.99 -1.72
C GLN A 73 3.18 5.99 -2.88
N LEU A 74 2.21 5.07 -3.02
CA LEU A 74 2.18 4.10 -4.13
C LEU A 74 1.93 4.79 -5.47
N ILE A 75 1.06 5.80 -5.52
CA ILE A 75 0.83 6.61 -6.72
C ILE A 75 2.11 7.36 -7.10
N LEU A 76 2.79 8.00 -6.15
CA LEU A 76 4.05 8.69 -6.43
C LEU A 76 5.12 7.72 -6.93
N ALA A 77 5.24 6.54 -6.33
CA ALA A 77 6.15 5.50 -6.78
C ALA A 77 5.85 5.07 -8.23
N ALA A 78 4.57 4.85 -8.57
CA ALA A 78 4.14 4.49 -9.92
C ALA A 78 4.40 5.61 -10.95
N LEU A 79 4.19 6.88 -10.57
CA LEU A 79 4.49 8.03 -11.42
C LEU A 79 5.98 8.15 -11.70
N ILE A 80 6.83 7.98 -10.68
CA ILE A 80 8.29 8.00 -10.83
C ILE A 80 8.74 6.85 -11.74
N TRP A 81 8.21 5.64 -11.55
CA TRP A 81 8.48 4.51 -12.44
C TRP A 81 8.14 4.85 -13.89
N GLY A 82 6.92 5.33 -14.13
CA GLY A 82 6.45 5.69 -15.47
C GLY A 82 7.33 6.75 -16.14
N TRP A 83 7.76 7.76 -15.36
CA TRP A 83 8.66 8.81 -15.84
C TRP A 83 10.07 8.29 -16.15
N ALA A 84 10.59 7.37 -15.34
CA ALA A 84 11.91 6.77 -15.55
C ALA A 84 11.98 5.94 -16.84
N GLU A 85 10.97 5.10 -17.09
CA GLU A 85 10.93 4.20 -18.26
C GLU A 85 10.63 4.93 -19.58
N HIS A 86 9.82 5.99 -19.55
CA HIS A 86 9.30 6.59 -20.79
C HIS A 86 9.82 7.99 -21.11
N VAL A 87 10.42 8.70 -20.13
CA VAL A 87 10.82 10.11 -20.29
C VAL A 87 12.31 10.31 -20.06
N THR A 88 12.90 9.59 -19.10
CA THR A 88 14.31 9.78 -18.74
C THR A 88 15.25 9.14 -19.76
N PRO A 89 16.21 9.87 -20.35
CA PRO A 89 17.12 9.32 -21.37
C PRO A 89 17.99 8.16 -20.86
N GLY A 90 18.24 8.09 -19.55
CA GLY A 90 19.00 7.03 -18.89
C GLY A 90 18.19 5.84 -18.40
N GLY A 91 16.86 5.83 -18.61
CA GLY A 91 15.97 4.76 -18.16
C GLY A 91 15.93 4.58 -16.64
N MET A 92 15.65 3.34 -16.21
CA MET A 92 15.64 2.96 -14.80
C MET A 92 17.06 2.86 -14.23
N THR A 93 17.43 3.82 -13.39
CA THR A 93 18.72 3.83 -12.69
C THR A 93 18.58 3.32 -11.24
N PRO A 94 19.68 2.85 -10.60
CA PRO A 94 19.64 2.40 -9.20
C PRO A 94 19.09 3.47 -8.24
N GLY A 95 19.47 4.74 -8.41
CA GLY A 95 18.98 5.83 -7.57
C GLY A 95 17.47 6.10 -7.73
N ILE A 96 16.93 5.93 -8.94
CA ILE A 96 15.48 6.03 -9.17
C ILE A 96 14.77 4.84 -8.52
N MET A 97 15.33 3.63 -8.64
CA MET A 97 14.76 2.45 -8.00
C MET A 97 14.71 2.62 -6.48
N VAL A 98 15.79 3.13 -5.86
CA VAL A 98 15.81 3.45 -4.43
C VAL A 98 14.68 4.41 -4.05
N ALA A 99 14.40 5.44 -4.86
CA ALA A 99 13.32 6.38 -4.59
C ALA A 99 11.93 5.70 -4.63
N ILE A 100 11.69 4.85 -5.64
CA ILE A 100 10.43 4.11 -5.80
C ILE A 100 10.22 3.14 -4.63
N VAL A 101 11.23 2.35 -4.29
CA VAL A 101 11.16 1.36 -3.21
C VAL A 101 11.05 2.04 -1.84
N SER A 102 11.70 3.19 -1.65
CA SER A 102 11.56 3.99 -0.42
C SER A 102 10.14 4.51 -0.22
N LEU A 103 9.48 4.99 -1.30
CA LEU A 103 8.07 5.37 -1.26
C LEU A 103 7.16 4.16 -0.97
N SER A 104 7.43 3.02 -1.59
CA SER A 104 6.74 1.77 -1.24
C SER A 104 6.93 1.38 0.23
N GLY A 105 8.10 1.62 0.81
CA GLY A 105 8.39 1.37 2.22
C GLY A 105 7.55 2.23 3.16
N GLY A 106 7.33 3.50 2.84
CA GLY A 106 6.42 4.32 3.64
C GLY A 106 4.95 3.92 3.45
N ALA A 107 4.54 3.49 2.26
CA ALA A 107 3.23 2.86 2.06
C ALA A 107 3.06 1.59 2.90
N LEU A 108 4.14 0.80 3.03
CA LEU A 108 4.15 -0.44 3.81
C LEU A 108 3.88 -0.15 5.29
N LEU A 109 4.55 0.86 5.85
CA LEU A 109 4.31 1.29 7.24
C LEU A 109 2.87 1.76 7.46
N ALA A 110 2.28 2.46 6.49
CA ALA A 110 0.90 2.89 6.55
C ALA A 110 -0.08 1.69 6.51
N ASN A 111 0.18 0.70 5.66
CA ASN A 111 -0.57 -0.55 5.59
C ASN A 111 -0.44 -1.41 6.86
N ILE A 112 0.75 -1.48 7.47
CA ILE A 112 0.95 -2.14 8.77
C ILE A 112 0.08 -1.47 9.83
N THR A 113 0.07 -0.13 9.86
CA THR A 113 -0.75 0.63 10.81
C THR A 113 -2.23 0.32 10.62
N SER A 114 -2.72 0.23 9.39
CA SER A 114 -4.09 -0.20 9.08
C SER A 114 -4.43 -1.58 9.65
N VAL A 115 -3.53 -2.57 9.48
CA VAL A 115 -3.74 -3.93 10.03
C VAL A 115 -3.73 -3.93 11.56
N VAL A 116 -2.82 -3.18 12.19
CA VAL A 116 -2.75 -3.07 13.65
C VAL A 116 -4.05 -2.48 14.21
N LEU A 117 -4.60 -1.43 13.59
CA LEU A 117 -5.86 -0.83 13.99
C LEU A 117 -7.05 -1.81 13.86
N LEU A 118 -7.10 -2.58 12.77
CA LEU A 118 -8.11 -3.63 12.56
C LEU A 118 -8.06 -4.71 13.65
N VAL A 119 -6.85 -5.13 14.04
CA VAL A 119 -6.65 -6.10 15.12
C VAL A 119 -7.05 -5.51 16.48
N ALA A 120 -6.66 -4.26 16.76
CA ALA A 120 -6.99 -3.56 18.01
C ALA A 120 -8.51 -3.39 18.20
N GLU A 121 -9.24 -3.05 17.13
CA GLU A 121 -10.70 -3.00 17.13
C GLU A 121 -11.30 -4.36 17.48
N THR A 122 -10.80 -5.43 16.85
CA THR A 122 -11.29 -6.80 17.07
C THR A 122 -11.09 -7.27 18.52
N VAL A 123 -9.97 -6.89 19.16
CA VAL A 123 -9.68 -7.23 20.56
C VAL A 123 -10.60 -6.45 21.51
N THR A 124 -10.87 -5.18 21.23
CA THR A 124 -11.71 -4.31 22.07
C THR A 124 -13.17 -4.75 22.08
N VAL A 125 -13.71 -5.18 20.93
CA VAL A 125 -15.10 -5.67 20.81
C VAL A 125 -15.37 -6.96 21.60
N ARG A 126 -14.33 -7.71 22.00
CA ARG A 126 -14.47 -8.95 22.79
C ARG A 126 -14.45 -8.74 24.30
N ARG A 127 -14.26 -7.51 24.79
CA ARG A 127 -14.34 -7.15 26.21
C ARG A 127 -15.65 -6.44 26.52
#